data_AF-A0A398D6V0-F1
#
_entry.id   AF-A0A398D6V0-F1
#
_cell.length_a   1.000
_cell.length_b   1.000
_cell.length_c   1.000
_cell.angle_alpha   90.00
_cell.angle_beta   90.00
_cell.angle_gamma   90.00
#
_symmetry.space_group_name_H-M   'P 1'
#
loop_
_entity.id
_entity.type
_entity.pdbx_description
1 polymer ?
#
loop_
_entity_poly.entity_id
_entity_poly.type
_entity_poly.pdbx_seq_one_letter_code
_entity_poly.pdbx_strand_id
1 'polypeptide(L)' 'FGIIPMVVQQFESVDDILRTAVAMARMSHLARRGDKIIITAGSHAGVAGSTNLIKVEDLD' A
#
# COMPACT_ATOMS: atom_id res chain seq x y z
N PHE A 1 -13.28 0.39 12.90
CA PHE A 1 -14.30 0.65 11.85
C PHE A 1 -13.63 1.37 10.68
N GLY A 2 -14.15 1.23 9.44
CA GLY A 2 -13.59 1.90 8.25
C GLY A 2 -12.47 1.15 7.52
N ILE A 3 -12.38 -0.17 7.68
CA ILE A 3 -11.36 -1.01 7.03
C ILE A 3 -12.02 -1.82 5.91
N ILE A 4 -11.48 -1.74 4.70
CA ILE A 4 -11.88 -2.56 3.54
C ILE A 4 -10.68 -3.46 3.20
N PRO A 5 -10.69 -4.74 3.58
CA PRO A 5 -9.56 -5.64 3.32
C PRO A 5 -9.49 -6.01 1.84
N MET A 6 -8.27 -6.15 1.33
CA MET A 6 -8.02 -6.66 -0.02
C MET A 6 -6.93 -7.72 0.03
N VAL A 7 -7.18 -8.86 -0.62
CA VAL A 7 -6.22 -9.97 -0.68
C VAL A 7 -5.27 -9.75 -1.84
N VAL A 8 -3.98 -9.90 -1.58
CA VAL A 8 -2.88 -9.77 -2.54
C VAL A 8 -1.90 -10.92 -2.37
N GLN A 9 -0.98 -11.09 -3.33
CA GLN A 9 0.10 -12.05 -3.19
C GLN A 9 1.06 -11.64 -2.07
N GLN A 10 1.81 -12.61 -1.55
CA GLN A 10 2.85 -12.34 -0.57
C GLN A 10 3.93 -11.43 -1.15
N PHE A 11 4.37 -10.45 -0.37
CA PHE A 11 5.40 -9.49 -0.78
C PHE A 11 6.80 -10.03 -0.54
N GLU A 12 7.72 -9.76 -1.48
CA GLU A 12 9.13 -10.13 -1.38
C GLU A 12 10.04 -8.92 -1.06
N SER A 13 9.59 -7.71 -1.34
CA SER A 13 10.32 -6.47 -1.07
C SER A 13 9.41 -5.31 -0.64
N VAL A 14 9.99 -4.25 -0.09
CA VAL A 14 9.26 -3.01 0.21
C VAL A 14 8.73 -2.36 -1.08
N ASP A 15 9.51 -2.43 -2.16
CA ASP A 15 9.08 -1.89 -3.44
C ASP A 15 7.84 -2.61 -3.99
N ASP A 16 7.72 -3.93 -3.76
CA ASP A 16 6.51 -4.68 -4.10
C ASP A 16 5.30 -4.20 -3.30
N ILE A 17 5.48 -3.93 -2.01
CA ILE A 17 4.42 -3.37 -1.15
C ILE A 17 3.96 -2.02 -1.70
N LEU A 18 4.89 -1.12 -1.98
CA LEU A 18 4.58 0.23 -2.47
C LEU A 18 3.87 0.21 -3.83
N ARG A 19 4.38 -0.59 -4.79
CA ARG A 19 3.75 -0.76 -6.10
C ARG A 19 2.35 -1.36 -5.99
N THR A 20 2.20 -2.40 -5.16
CA THR A 20 0.90 -3.06 -4.98
C THR A 20 -0.10 -2.14 -4.32
N ALA A 21 0.29 -1.34 -3.33
CA ALA A 21 -0.60 -0.38 -2.69
C ALA A 21 -1.18 0.63 -3.70
N VAL A 22 -0.36 1.16 -4.61
CA VAL A 22 -0.81 2.06 -5.68
C VAL A 22 -1.76 1.35 -6.65
N ALA A 23 -1.43 0.13 -7.08
CA ALA A 23 -2.27 -0.66 -7.97
C ALA A 23 -3.65 -0.94 -7.34
N MET A 24 -3.66 -1.36 -6.08
CA MET A 24 -4.88 -1.67 -5.35
C MET A 24 -5.72 -0.43 -5.06
N ALA A 25 -5.11 0.72 -4.75
CA ALA A 25 -5.84 1.98 -4.60
C ALA A 25 -6.61 2.33 -5.88
N ARG A 26 -5.97 2.19 -7.06
CA ARG A 26 -6.62 2.41 -8.37
C ARG A 26 -7.72 1.38 -8.65
N MET A 27 -7.47 0.11 -8.36
CA MET A 27 -8.43 -1.00 -8.61
C MET A 27 -9.65 -0.96 -7.68
N SER A 28 -9.50 -0.43 -6.47
CA SER A 28 -10.58 -0.36 -5.49
C SER A 28 -11.71 0.60 -5.88
N HIS A 29 -11.47 1.51 -6.84
CA HIS A 29 -12.33 2.64 -7.18
C HIS A 29 -12.62 3.60 -5.99
N LEU A 30 -11.85 3.49 -4.89
CA LEU A 30 -11.94 4.37 -3.73
C LEU A 30 -11.07 5.63 -3.87
N ALA A 31 -10.03 5.56 -4.71
CA ALA A 31 -9.15 6.67 -5.05
C ALA A 31 -9.05 6.82 -6.57
N ARG A 32 -8.73 8.03 -7.04
CA ARG A 32 -8.75 8.42 -8.45
C ARG A 32 -7.45 9.12 -8.83
N ARG A 33 -7.24 9.29 -10.14
CA ARG A 33 -6.14 10.10 -10.67
C ARG A 33 -6.21 11.52 -10.10
N GLY A 34 -5.08 12.02 -9.61
CA GLY A 34 -4.92 13.32 -8.96
C GLY A 34 -5.09 13.30 -7.44
N ASP A 35 -5.52 12.17 -6.85
CA ASP A 35 -5.58 12.03 -5.40
C ASP A 35 -4.19 11.73 -4.81
N LYS A 36 -4.01 12.09 -3.54
CA LYS A 36 -2.87 11.64 -2.72
C LYS A 36 -3.31 10.49 -1.82
N ILE A 37 -2.44 9.49 -1.68
CA ILE A 37 -2.63 8.39 -0.72
C ILE A 37 -1.49 8.34 0.29
N ILE A 38 -1.79 7.79 1.47
CA ILE A 38 -0.80 7.47 2.50
C ILE A 38 -0.66 5.96 2.56
N ILE A 39 0.57 5.47 2.42
CA ILE A 39 0.91 4.06 2.53
C ILE A 39 1.68 3.85 3.83
N THR A 40 1.21 2.93 4.67
CA THR A 40 1.93 2.50 5.88
C THR A 40 2.31 1.04 5.77
N ALA A 41 3.57 0.71 6.05
CA ALA A 41 4.08 -0.67 5.94
C ALA A 41 5.27 -0.91 6.88
N GLY A 42 5.82 -2.13 6.84
CA GLY A 42 7.16 -2.42 7.35
C GLY A 42 8.21 -2.22 6.26
N SER A 43 9.39 -1.74 6.61
CA SER A 43 10.55 -1.55 5.72
C SER A 43 11.27 -2.85 5.37
N HIS A 44 10.78 -4.00 5.84
CA HIS A 44 11.30 -5.34 5.52
C HIS A 44 10.10 -6.25 5.21
N ALA A 45 10.01 -6.72 3.97
CA ALA A 45 8.95 -7.64 3.56
C ALA A 45 9.18 -9.03 4.18
N GLY A 46 8.09 -9.73 4.54
CA GLY A 46 8.14 -11.10 5.05
C GLY A 46 8.70 -11.27 6.48
N VAL A 47 9.17 -10.19 7.12
CA VAL A 47 9.69 -10.22 8.49
C VAL A 47 8.62 -9.74 9.46
N ALA A 48 8.23 -10.60 10.40
CA ALA A 48 7.32 -10.21 11.47
C ALA A 48 7.97 -9.13 12.36
N GLY A 49 7.22 -8.08 12.67
CA GLY A 49 7.73 -6.90 13.37
C GLY A 49 6.71 -5.76 13.40
N SER A 50 7.17 -4.51 13.52
CA SER A 50 6.33 -3.32 13.55
C SER A 50 6.15 -2.66 12.18
N THR A 51 5.03 -1.97 11.98
CA THR A 51 4.86 -0.96 10.91
C THR A 51 5.76 0.24 11.20
N ASN A 52 6.74 0.50 10.32
CA ASN A 52 7.77 1.53 10.53
C ASN A 52 8.03 2.41 9.29
N LEU A 53 7.24 2.27 8.23
CA LEU A 53 7.32 3.06 7.01
C LEU A 53 6.02 3.84 6.81
N ILE A 54 6.14 5.12 6.49
CA ILE A 54 5.04 5.95 5.95
C ILE A 54 5.51 6.61 4.64
N LYS A 55 4.69 6.55 3.60
CA LYS A 55 4.93 7.19 2.31
C LYS A 55 3.69 7.96 1.86
N VAL A 56 3.88 9.18 1.37
CA VAL A 56 2.85 9.93 0.65
C VAL A 56 3.09 9.71 -0.85
N GLU A 57 2.06 9.29 -1.57
CA GLU A 57 2.13 9.00 -3.00
C GLU A 57 1.06 9.77 -3.75
N ASP A 58 1.45 10.36 -4.88
CA ASP A 58 0.54 10.95 -5.87
C ASP A 58 0.02 9.87 -6.83
N LEU A 59 -1.29 9.77 -6.99
CA LEU A 59 -1.90 8.87 -7.97
C LEU A 59 -2.01 9.56 -9.33
N ASP A 60 -0.96 9.46 -10.14
CA ASP A 60 -0.98 9.92 -11.54
C ASP A 60 -1.63 8.92 -12.50
#